data_AF-A0A4Q3GCT7-F1
#
_entry.id   AF-A0A4Q3GCT7-F1
#
_cell.length_a   1.000
_cell.length_b   1.000
_cell.length_c   1.000
_cell.angle_alpha   90.00
_cell.angle_beta   90.00
_cell.angle_gamma   90.00
#
_symmetry.space_group_name_H-M   'P 1'
#
loop_
_entity.id
_entity.type
_entity.pdbx_description
1 polymer ?
#
loop_
_entity_poly.entity_id
_entity_poly.type
_entity_poly.pdbx_seq_one_letter_code
_entity_poly.pdbx_strand_id
1 'polypeptide(L)'
;MRSLLALPIILLVTPALAQFPPPGVYACTSAGVPFGELTLFVAGDYSFKDAGGSTASGQVASAGSDVDALSGPLKTLGLKGAFG
;
A
#
# COMPACT_ATOMS: atom_id res chain seq x y z
N MET A 1 -39.37 -39.68 -8.73
CA MET A 1 -38.24 -39.14 -9.53
C MET A 1 -37.63 -38.01 -8.71
N ARG A 2 -36.33 -38.08 -8.41
CA ARG A 2 -35.64 -37.24 -7.41
C ARG A 2 -35.54 -35.77 -7.88
N SER A 3 -36.08 -34.83 -7.10
CA SER A 3 -35.83 -33.39 -7.29
C SER A 3 -34.36 -33.07 -6.99
N LEU A 4 -33.60 -32.68 -8.02
CA LEU A 4 -32.30 -32.06 -7.83
C LEU A 4 -32.51 -30.59 -7.45
N LEU A 5 -32.29 -30.26 -6.17
CA LEU A 5 -32.11 -28.90 -5.70
C LEU A 5 -30.74 -28.38 -6.19
N ALA A 6 -30.75 -27.50 -7.18
CA ALA A 6 -29.56 -26.77 -7.61
C ALA A 6 -29.35 -25.58 -6.65
N LEU A 7 -28.28 -25.65 -5.85
CA LEU A 7 -27.86 -24.59 -4.94
C LEU A 7 -26.99 -23.58 -5.73
N PRO A 8 -27.38 -22.29 -5.83
CA PRO A 8 -26.50 -21.31 -6.46
C PRO A 8 -25.31 -21.01 -5.54
N ILE A 9 -24.11 -21.35 -5.99
CA ILE A 9 -22.85 -20.93 -5.35
C ILE A 9 -22.66 -19.45 -5.70
N ILE A 10 -23.06 -18.57 -4.79
CA ILE A 10 -22.76 -17.13 -4.88
C ILE A 10 -21.35 -16.93 -4.31
N LEU A 11 -20.35 -16.86 -5.19
CA LEU A 11 -19.00 -16.39 -4.85
C LEU A 11 -19.06 -14.89 -4.57
N LEU A 12 -19.23 -14.52 -3.30
CA LEU A 12 -19.05 -13.15 -2.81
C LEU A 12 -17.55 -12.83 -2.88
N VAL A 13 -17.08 -12.35 -4.04
CA VAL A 13 -15.81 -11.65 -4.14
C VAL A 13 -16.01 -10.31 -3.43
N THR A 14 -15.71 -10.25 -2.13
CA THR A 14 -15.63 -8.97 -1.44
C THR A 14 -14.47 -8.20 -2.09
N PRO A 15 -14.70 -7.00 -2.65
CA PRO A 15 -13.57 -6.19 -3.07
C PRO A 15 -12.73 -5.97 -1.82
N ALA A 16 -11.45 -6.30 -1.89
CA ALA A 16 -10.49 -5.77 -0.94
C ALA A 16 -10.57 -4.25 -1.11
N LEU A 17 -11.36 -3.60 -0.26
CA LEU A 17 -11.33 -2.15 -0.15
C LEU A 17 -9.85 -1.81 0.00
N ALA A 18 -9.39 -0.84 -0.80
CA ALA A 18 -8.05 -0.28 -0.72
C ALA A 18 -7.80 0.20 0.72
N GLN A 19 -7.44 -0.74 1.58
CA GLN A 19 -7.22 -0.51 2.99
C GLN A 19 -5.76 -0.16 3.06
N PHE A 20 -5.50 1.13 3.23
CA PHE A 20 -4.18 1.57 3.57
C PHE A 20 -3.69 0.78 4.78
N PRO A 21 -2.40 0.45 4.84
CA PRO A 21 -1.78 0.04 6.07
C PRO A 21 -2.11 1.03 7.18
N PRO A 22 -2.12 0.58 8.44
CA PRO A 22 -2.32 1.48 9.57
C PRO A 22 -1.39 2.69 9.48
N PRO A 23 -1.85 3.91 9.80
CA PRO A 23 -0.96 5.06 9.90
C PRO A 23 0.19 4.77 10.87
N GLY A 24 1.41 5.18 10.51
CA GLY A 24 2.60 4.83 11.27
C GLY A 24 3.90 5.17 10.55
N VAL A 25 5.02 4.91 11.23
CA VAL A 25 6.35 5.07 10.65
C VAL A 25 6.85 3.71 10.18
N TYR A 26 7.34 3.67 8.94
CA TYR A 26 7.80 2.47 8.26
C TYR A 26 9.23 2.64 7.79
N ALA A 27 10.06 1.61 8.00
CA ALA A 27 11.39 1.58 7.43
C ALA A 27 11.30 1.26 5.92
N CYS A 28 11.87 2.11 5.09
CA CYS A 28 11.97 1.85 3.66
C CYS A 28 13.26 1.08 3.37
N THR A 29 13.10 -0.13 2.84
CA THR A 29 14.24 -0.99 2.47
C THR A 29 14.19 -1.38 1.00
N SER A 30 15.36 -1.51 0.38
CA SER A 30 15.52 -2.03 -0.99
C SER A 30 16.56 -3.14 -0.96
N ALA A 31 16.20 -4.34 -1.38
CA ALA A 31 17.03 -5.55 -1.24
C ALA A 31 17.60 -5.75 0.19
N GLY A 32 16.82 -5.38 1.21
CA GLY A 32 17.22 -5.46 2.63
C GLY A 32 18.10 -4.31 3.12
N VAL A 33 18.46 -3.35 2.27
CA VAL A 33 19.23 -2.16 2.65
C VAL A 33 18.27 -1.01 2.98
N PRO A 34 18.32 -0.43 4.19
CA PRO A 34 17.49 0.72 4.54
C PRO A 34 17.95 1.95 3.76
N PHE A 35 16.99 2.69 3.20
CA PHE A 35 17.27 3.92 2.45
C PHE A 35 16.46 5.13 2.92
N GLY A 36 15.58 4.95 3.91
CA GLY A 36 14.82 6.02 4.53
C GLY A 36 13.71 5.51 5.42
N GLU A 37 12.90 6.45 5.88
CA GLU A 37 11.69 6.20 6.67
C GLU A 37 10.50 6.87 5.98
N LEU A 38 9.36 6.18 5.99
CA LEU A 38 8.09 6.68 5.50
C LEU A 38 7.10 6.75 6.64
N THR A 39 6.68 7.96 6.99
CA THR A 39 5.52 8.20 7.85
C THR A 39 4.27 8.19 6.97
N LEU A 40 3.44 7.17 7.13
CA LEU A 40 2.13 7.07 6.48
C LEU A 40 1.06 7.68 7.38
N PHE A 41 0.27 8.58 6.83
CA PHE A 41 -0.89 9.17 7.49
C PHE A 41 -2.19 8.53 7.00
N VAL A 42 -3.30 8.92 7.63
CA VAL A 42 -4.64 8.47 7.23
C VAL A 42 -4.90 8.82 5.76
N ALA A 43 -5.56 7.92 5.03
CA ALA A 43 -5.97 8.11 3.64
C ALA A 43 -4.85 8.20 2.59
N GLY A 44 -3.60 7.87 2.93
CA GLY A 44 -2.52 7.70 1.96
C GLY A 44 -1.59 8.89 1.76
N ASP A 45 -1.78 9.98 2.51
CA ASP A 45 -0.74 11.00 2.66
C ASP A 45 0.51 10.37 3.28
N TYR A 46 1.70 10.76 2.81
CA TYR A 46 2.95 10.32 3.42
C TYR A 46 3.99 11.44 3.54
N SER A 47 4.90 11.27 4.50
CA SER A 47 6.16 12.01 4.61
C SER A 47 7.31 11.02 4.57
N PHE A 48 8.21 11.17 3.61
CA PHE A 48 9.38 10.33 3.41
C PHE A 48 10.63 11.12 3.78
N LYS A 49 11.48 10.51 4.59
CA LYS A 49 12.79 11.02 4.97
C LYS A 49 13.87 10.08 4.44
N ASP A 50 14.74 10.55 3.57
CA ASP A 50 15.85 9.76 3.06
C ASP A 50 16.96 9.60 4.10
N ALA A 51 17.88 8.66 3.84
CA ALA A 51 19.06 8.45 4.68
C ALA A 51 19.99 9.68 4.77
N GLY A 52 19.90 10.62 3.83
CA GLY A 52 20.63 11.90 3.84
C GLY A 52 19.97 12.99 4.68
N GLY A 53 18.78 12.74 5.23
CA GLY A 53 18.00 13.69 6.04
C GLY A 53 17.07 14.60 5.23
N SER A 54 17.02 14.46 3.90
CA SER A 54 16.05 15.21 3.09
C SER A 54 14.65 14.66 3.33
N THR A 55 13.69 15.55 3.55
CA THR A 55 12.29 15.17 3.78
C THR A 55 11.43 15.64 2.62
N ALA A 56 10.49 14.80 2.21
CA ALA A 56 9.54 15.12 1.16
C ALA A 56 8.22 14.39 1.36
N SER A 57 7.14 15.00 0.91
CA SER A 57 5.79 14.48 1.10
C SER A 57 5.11 14.16 -0.22
N GLY A 58 4.08 13.33 -0.15
CA GLY A 58 3.28 12.97 -1.31
C GLY A 58 2.06 12.15 -0.92
N GLN A 59 1.46 11.52 -1.92
CA GLN A 59 0.33 10.61 -1.79
C GLN A 59 0.71 9.23 -2.30
N VAL A 60 0.20 8.19 -1.65
CA VAL A 60 0.24 6.81 -2.13
C VAL A 60 -1.18 6.28 -2.29
N ALA A 61 -1.36 5.29 -3.16
CA ALA A 61 -2.52 4.42 -3.21
C ALA A 61 -2.09 3.02 -2.75
N SER A 62 -2.93 2.35 -1.96
CA SER A 62 -2.71 0.97 -1.51
C SER A 62 -3.73 0.02 -2.09
N ALA A 63 -3.29 -1.17 -2.49
CA ALA A 63 -4.15 -2.29 -2.83
C ALA A 63 -3.61 -3.55 -2.12
N GLY A 64 -4.22 -3.92 -0.99
CA GLY A 64 -3.68 -4.99 -0.14
C GLY A 64 -2.37 -4.56 0.53
N SER A 65 -1.30 -5.34 0.33
CA SER A 65 0.04 -4.98 0.80
C SER A 65 0.77 -4.04 -0.15
N ASP A 66 0.39 -4.00 -1.43
CA ASP A 66 1.09 -3.23 -2.45
C ASP A 66 0.73 -1.75 -2.37
N VAL A 67 1.74 -0.89 -2.51
CA VAL A 67 1.59 0.56 -2.54
C VAL A 67 2.29 1.19 -3.73
N ASP A 68 1.54 2.14 -4.30
CA ASP A 68 1.91 2.93 -5.44
C ASP A 68 1.98 4.39 -5.04
N ALA A 69 3.14 5.01 -5.20
CA ALA A 69 3.22 6.47 -5.13
C ALA A 69 2.39 7.10 -6.25
N LEU A 70 1.56 8.08 -5.89
CA LEU A 70 0.75 8.89 -6.80
C LEU A 70 1.41 10.26 -7.06
N SER A 71 2.11 10.80 -6.07
CA SER A 71 2.80 12.09 -6.16
C SER A 71 4.10 12.12 -5.34
N GLY A 72 4.78 13.27 -5.33
CA GLY A 72 6.02 13.45 -4.58
C GLY A 72 7.22 12.74 -5.21
N PRO A 73 8.38 12.74 -4.54
CA PRO A 73 9.60 12.18 -5.11
C PRO A 73 9.54 10.67 -5.28
N LEU A 74 8.75 9.95 -4.46
CA LEU A 74 8.59 8.50 -4.63
C LEU A 74 7.93 8.17 -5.98
N LYS A 75 6.98 9.00 -6.44
CA LYS A 75 6.40 8.88 -7.78
C LYS A 75 7.43 9.16 -8.86
N THR A 76 8.21 10.23 -8.71
CA THR A 76 9.25 10.63 -9.69
C THR A 76 10.33 9.57 -9.83
N LEU A 77 10.68 8.89 -8.75
CA LEU A 77 11.63 7.78 -8.72
C LEU A 77 11.02 6.47 -9.24
N GLY A 78 9.72 6.45 -9.55
CA GLY A 78 9.03 5.26 -10.06
C GLY A 78 8.96 4.12 -9.04
N LEU A 79 9.07 4.42 -7.75
CA LEU A 79 9.14 3.40 -6.72
C LEU A 79 7.78 2.73 -6.50
N LYS A 80 7.84 1.41 -6.36
CA LYS A 80 6.76 0.51 -5.98
C LYS A 80 7.19 -0.19 -4.72
N GLY A 81 6.29 -0.33 -3.76
CA GLY A 81 6.59 -0.97 -2.49
C GLY A 81 5.47 -1.88 -2.06
N ALA A 82 5.75 -2.68 -1.03
CA ALA A 82 4.73 -3.37 -0.28
C ALA A 82 5.00 -3.18 1.21
N PHE A 83 3.94 -3.02 1.99
CA PHE A 83 4.02 -3.08 3.45
C PHE A 83 3.94 -4.54 3.89
N GLY A 84 4.85 -4.96 4.77
CA GLY A 84 4.96 -6.33 5.27
C GLY A 84 5.72 -6.41 6.58
#